data_AF-A0A6P9E0Z8-F1
#
_entry.id   AF-A0A6P9E0Z8-F1
#
_cell.length_a   1.000
_cell.length_b   1.000
_cell.length_c   1.000
_cell.angle_alpha   90.00
_cell.angle_beta   90.00
_cell.angle_gamma   90.00
#
_symmetry.space_group_name_H-M   'P 1'
#
loop_
_entity.id
_entity.type
_entity.pdbx_description
1 polymer ?
#
loop_
_entity_poly.entity_id
_entity_poly.type
_entity_poly.pdbx_seq_one_letter_code
_entity_poly.pdbx_strand_id
1 'polypeptide(L)'
;MATTKVYIVYYSLHGHVEIMAREVQRGANAVQGVEATLWQVPETLSNTILQKMRAPSKANDVAEIRPDQLLEADGLIFGFPSRFGVMAAQFKAFFDATDELWASQALAGKPAGIFWSTGFHGGGQELTALTAITQLAHHGMIYVPLGYTFGSGMFEMNEVKGGSSYGAGTYAGDGSRQPTELELQQAFYQGKYTAEITKKLSNRPLPA
;
A
#
# COMPACT_ATOMS: atom_id res chain seq x y z
N MET A 1 -5.01 24.07 12.09
CA MET A 1 -4.62 23.67 10.73
C MET A 1 -5.57 22.57 10.29
N ALA A 2 -5.92 22.49 9.01
CA ALA A 2 -6.73 21.38 8.51
C ALA A 2 -6.00 20.05 8.75
N THR A 3 -6.74 19.02 9.11
CA THR A 3 -6.22 17.65 9.28
C THR A 3 -5.79 17.12 7.91
N THR A 4 -4.55 16.62 7.81
CA THR A 4 -4.05 15.96 6.60
C THR A 4 -4.61 14.55 6.53
N LYS A 5 -5.27 14.19 5.42
CA LYS A 5 -5.88 12.87 5.23
C LYS A 5 -4.93 11.93 4.47
N VAL A 6 -4.67 10.75 5.02
CA VAL A 6 -3.88 9.70 4.36
C VAL A 6 -4.74 8.45 4.20
N TYR A 7 -4.89 7.97 2.97
CA TYR A 7 -5.64 6.73 2.72
C TYR A 7 -4.69 5.56 2.50
N ILE A 8 -4.91 4.50 3.25
CA ILE A 8 -4.26 3.20 3.07
C ILE A 8 -5.25 2.34 2.29
N VAL A 9 -5.02 2.22 0.99
CA VAL A 9 -5.89 1.49 0.06
C VAL A 9 -5.23 0.15 -0.22
N TYR A 10 -5.88 -0.96 0.16
CA TYR A 10 -5.27 -2.28 0.03
C TYR A 10 -6.21 -3.34 -0.56
N TYR A 11 -5.63 -4.34 -1.21
CA TYR A 11 -6.27 -5.61 -1.49
C TYR A 11 -5.55 -6.70 -0.70
N SER A 12 -6.30 -7.59 -0.06
CA SER A 12 -5.75 -8.75 0.65
C SER A 12 -6.65 -9.95 0.40
N LEU A 13 -6.06 -11.08 0.00
CA LEU A 13 -6.80 -12.33 -0.15
C LEU A 13 -6.65 -13.24 1.08
N HIS A 14 -5.42 -13.36 1.61
CA HIS A 14 -5.09 -14.25 2.73
C HIS A 14 -4.67 -13.48 3.99
N GLY A 15 -5.12 -12.24 4.19
CA GLY A 15 -4.89 -11.47 5.43
C GLY A 15 -3.51 -10.79 5.57
N HIS A 16 -2.44 -11.29 4.97
CA HIS A 16 -1.07 -10.76 5.17
C HIS A 16 -0.93 -9.26 4.84
N VAL A 17 -1.51 -8.82 3.71
CA VAL A 17 -1.48 -7.40 3.32
C VAL A 17 -2.36 -6.55 4.24
N GLU A 18 -3.45 -7.11 4.75
CA GLU A 18 -4.32 -6.42 5.71
C GLU A 18 -3.59 -6.16 7.04
N ILE A 19 -2.86 -7.16 7.54
CA ILE A 19 -2.02 -7.00 8.74
C ILE A 19 -1.01 -5.86 8.53
N MET A 20 -0.31 -5.87 7.39
CA MET A 20 0.61 -4.79 7.02
C MET A 20 -0.12 -3.44 6.92
N ALA A 21 -1.29 -3.40 6.28
CA ALA A 21 -2.08 -2.17 6.08
C ALA A 21 -2.49 -1.53 7.42
N ARG A 22 -2.90 -2.34 8.39
CA ARG A 22 -3.23 -1.87 9.75
C ARG A 22 -2.00 -1.28 10.45
N GLU A 23 -0.83 -1.87 10.26
CA GLU A 23 0.40 -1.32 10.83
C GLU A 23 0.88 -0.05 10.12
N VAL A 24 0.74 0.03 8.79
CA VAL A 24 0.93 1.27 8.02
C VAL A 24 -0.01 2.37 8.53
N GLN A 25 -1.29 2.05 8.74
CA GLN A 25 -2.28 2.99 9.28
C GLN A 25 -1.87 3.49 10.67
N ARG A 26 -1.45 2.59 11.56
CA ARG A 26 -0.92 2.97 12.88
C ARG A 26 0.26 3.93 12.77
N GLY A 27 1.20 3.65 11.87
CA GLY A 27 2.34 4.51 11.59
C GLY A 27 1.94 5.91 11.14
N ALA A 28 1.01 6.00 10.19
CA ALA A 28 0.51 7.27 9.69
C ALA A 28 -0.23 8.07 10.78
N ASN A 29 -1.06 7.43 11.59
CA ASN A 29 -1.78 8.04 12.71
C ASN A 29 -0.87 8.50 13.87
N ALA A 30 0.37 8.03 13.93
CA ALA A 30 1.36 8.51 14.91
C ALA A 30 1.85 9.94 14.60
N VAL A 31 1.57 10.46 13.40
CA VAL A 31 1.92 11.83 13.00
C VAL A 31 0.83 12.80 13.45
N GLN A 32 1.15 13.72 14.36
CA GLN A 32 0.19 14.70 14.85
C GLN A 32 -0.45 15.50 13.70
N GLY A 33 -1.79 15.58 13.69
CA GLY A 33 -2.54 16.32 12.67
C GLY A 33 -2.70 15.57 11.33
N VAL A 34 -2.36 14.29 11.29
CA VAL A 34 -2.71 13.36 10.21
C VAL A 34 -3.82 12.44 10.69
N GLU A 35 -4.78 12.15 9.82
CA GLU A 35 -5.80 11.13 10.00
C GLU A 35 -5.64 10.08 8.89
N ALA A 36 -5.44 8.83 9.29
CA ALA A 36 -5.21 7.72 8.39
C ALA A 36 -6.40 6.76 8.33
N THR A 37 -6.98 6.57 7.15
CA THR A 37 -8.17 5.73 6.92
C THR A 37 -7.80 4.49 6.11
N LEU A 38 -8.29 3.32 6.53
CA LEU A 38 -8.16 2.07 5.78
C LEU A 38 -9.31 1.92 4.79
N TRP A 39 -8.97 1.40 3.61
CA TRP A 39 -9.89 1.16 2.51
C TRP A 39 -9.55 -0.15 1.81
N GLN A 40 -10.56 -0.96 1.54
CA GLN A 40 -10.41 -2.19 0.76
C GLN A 40 -10.72 -1.95 -0.71
N VAL A 41 -9.89 -2.50 -1.59
CA VAL A 41 -10.23 -2.64 -3.00
C VAL A 41 -11.25 -3.79 -3.15
N PRO A 42 -12.35 -3.61 -3.92
CA PRO A 42 -13.36 -4.63 -4.11
C PRO A 42 -12.83 -5.96 -4.64
N GLU A 43 -13.43 -7.06 -4.22
CA GLU A 43 -13.14 -8.39 -4.76
C GLU A 43 -13.74 -8.56 -6.16
N THR A 44 -13.00 -9.21 -7.06
CA THR A 44 -13.45 -9.46 -8.45
C THR A 44 -13.60 -10.95 -8.76
N LEU A 45 -13.06 -11.83 -7.92
CA LEU A 45 -13.20 -13.28 -8.10
C LEU A 45 -14.56 -13.75 -7.61
N SER A 46 -15.15 -14.69 -8.35
CA SER A 46 -16.39 -15.34 -7.92
C SER A 46 -16.18 -16.17 -6.65
N ASN A 47 -17.26 -16.35 -5.88
CA ASN A 47 -17.27 -17.19 -4.67
C ASN A 47 -16.73 -18.60 -4.93
N THR A 48 -17.03 -19.18 -6.09
CA THR A 48 -16.51 -20.51 -6.49
C THR A 48 -14.98 -20.52 -6.59
N ILE A 49 -14.37 -19.46 -7.15
CA ILE A 49 -12.92 -19.37 -7.24
C ILE A 49 -12.31 -19.11 -5.86
N LEU A 50 -12.90 -18.23 -5.06
CA LEU A 50 -12.44 -17.95 -3.69
C LEU A 50 -12.43 -19.23 -2.83
N GLN A 51 -13.47 -20.05 -2.92
CA GLN A 51 -13.52 -21.35 -2.25
C GLN A 51 -12.41 -22.31 -2.72
N LYS A 52 -12.17 -22.40 -4.04
CA LYS A 52 -11.07 -23.22 -4.59
C LYS A 52 -9.70 -22.74 -4.12
N MET A 53 -9.54 -21.43 -3.96
CA MET A 53 -8.33 -20.81 -3.43
C MET A 53 -8.21 -20.92 -1.90
N ARG A 54 -9.22 -21.47 -1.22
CA ARG A 54 -9.30 -21.52 0.26
C ARG A 54 -9.13 -20.13 0.88
N ALA A 55 -9.69 -19.12 0.24
CA ALA A 55 -9.67 -17.76 0.76
C ALA A 55 -10.42 -17.72 2.10
N PRO A 56 -9.82 -17.15 3.16
CA PRO A 56 -10.50 -16.96 4.43
C PRO A 56 -11.66 -15.98 4.28
N SER A 57 -12.64 -16.05 5.19
CA SER A 57 -13.65 -15.00 5.32
C SER A 57 -12.98 -13.68 5.71
N LYS A 58 -13.34 -12.60 5.03
CA LYS A 58 -12.90 -11.25 5.37
C LYS A 58 -13.75 -10.67 6.51
N ALA A 59 -13.13 -9.91 7.40
CA ALA A 59 -13.87 -9.07 8.33
C ALA A 59 -14.53 -7.90 7.58
N ASN A 60 -15.74 -7.51 8.00
CA ASN A 60 -16.49 -6.41 7.39
C ASN A 60 -16.26 -5.07 8.13
N ASP A 61 -15.08 -4.89 8.76
CA ASP A 61 -14.76 -3.68 9.54
C ASP A 61 -14.11 -2.57 8.70
N VAL A 62 -13.60 -2.89 7.51
CA VAL A 62 -13.03 -1.93 6.56
C VAL A 62 -13.93 -1.81 5.33
N ALA A 63 -14.34 -0.59 5.00
CA ALA A 63 -15.19 -0.32 3.85
C ALA A 63 -14.44 -0.48 2.53
N GLU A 64 -15.18 -0.85 1.48
CA GLU A 64 -14.68 -0.82 0.11
C GLU A 64 -14.59 0.63 -0.40
N ILE A 65 -13.55 0.92 -1.19
CA ILE A 65 -13.33 2.24 -1.79
C ILE A 65 -13.70 2.24 -3.26
N ARG A 66 -14.30 3.36 -3.71
CA ARG A 66 -14.47 3.67 -5.13
C ARG A 66 -13.35 4.58 -5.64
N PRO A 67 -12.98 4.49 -6.93
CA PRO A 67 -11.92 5.32 -7.51
C PRO A 67 -12.03 6.82 -7.19
N ASP A 68 -13.22 7.42 -7.27
CA ASP A 68 -13.47 8.85 -7.04
C ASP A 68 -13.08 9.31 -5.62
N GLN A 69 -13.14 8.42 -4.63
CA GLN A 69 -12.80 8.74 -3.25
C GLN A 69 -11.30 8.95 -3.04
N LEU A 70 -10.43 8.56 -3.98
CA LEU A 70 -9.00 8.86 -3.92
C LEU A 70 -8.73 10.37 -3.89
N LEU A 71 -9.65 11.20 -4.39
CA LEU A 71 -9.54 12.65 -4.37
C LEU A 71 -9.59 13.24 -2.95
N GLU A 72 -10.28 12.55 -2.03
CA GLU A 72 -10.47 13.00 -0.65
C GLU A 72 -9.20 12.89 0.20
N ALA A 73 -8.21 12.11 -0.25
CA ALA A 73 -6.94 11.93 0.45
C ALA A 73 -5.90 12.96 0.00
N ASP A 74 -5.12 13.48 0.92
CA ASP A 74 -3.94 14.30 0.59
C ASP A 74 -2.74 13.42 0.20
N GLY A 75 -2.69 12.19 0.74
CA GLY A 75 -1.67 11.20 0.43
C GLY A 75 -2.22 9.78 0.44
N LEU A 76 -1.56 8.91 -0.32
CA LEU A 76 -2.04 7.56 -0.63
C LEU A 76 -0.96 6.53 -0.29
N ILE A 77 -1.35 5.38 0.25
CA ILE A 77 -0.43 4.26 0.45
C ILE A 77 -1.13 2.99 -0.04
N PHE A 78 -0.58 2.36 -1.08
CA PHE A 78 -1.21 1.26 -1.79
C PHE A 78 -0.63 -0.09 -1.39
N GLY A 79 -1.50 -1.04 -1.03
CA GLY A 79 -1.12 -2.37 -0.53
C GLY A 79 -1.69 -3.51 -1.36
N PHE A 80 -0.86 -4.44 -1.84
CA PHE A 80 -1.38 -5.59 -2.60
C PHE A 80 -0.46 -6.82 -2.55
N PRO A 81 -1.01 -8.05 -2.71
CA PRO A 81 -0.18 -9.23 -2.84
C PRO A 81 0.39 -9.31 -4.26
N SER A 82 1.62 -9.79 -4.38
CA SER A 82 2.25 -10.12 -5.65
C SER A 82 1.51 -11.25 -6.36
N ARG A 83 1.37 -11.10 -7.67
CA ARG A 83 0.95 -12.12 -8.63
C ARG A 83 1.98 -12.14 -9.75
N PHE A 84 2.93 -13.06 -9.68
CA PHE A 84 3.99 -13.23 -10.69
C PHE A 84 4.81 -11.94 -10.93
N GLY A 85 5.08 -11.17 -9.88
CA GLY A 85 5.88 -9.95 -9.96
C GLY A 85 5.11 -8.70 -10.37
N VAL A 86 3.78 -8.75 -10.42
CA VAL A 86 2.91 -7.57 -10.56
C VAL A 86 1.84 -7.55 -9.47
N MET A 87 1.11 -6.45 -9.35
CA MET A 87 -0.04 -6.35 -8.44
C MET A 87 -1.14 -7.36 -8.78
N ALA A 88 -1.99 -7.68 -7.80
CA ALA A 88 -3.16 -8.52 -8.04
C ALA A 88 -4.14 -7.89 -9.03
N ALA A 89 -4.85 -8.73 -9.79
CA ALA A 89 -5.80 -8.29 -10.82
C ALA A 89 -6.91 -7.38 -10.26
N GLN A 90 -7.34 -7.60 -9.03
CA GLN A 90 -8.29 -6.74 -8.30
C GLN A 90 -7.77 -5.30 -8.19
N PHE A 91 -6.50 -5.16 -7.79
CA PHE A 91 -5.87 -3.85 -7.64
C PHE A 91 -5.62 -3.19 -8.99
N LYS A 92 -5.24 -3.99 -10.00
CA LYS A 92 -5.07 -3.49 -11.36
C LYS A 92 -6.39 -3.01 -11.95
N ALA A 93 -7.49 -3.75 -11.76
CA ALA A 93 -8.83 -3.36 -12.19
C ALA A 93 -9.31 -2.07 -11.50
N PHE A 94 -8.96 -1.87 -10.22
CA PHE A 94 -9.23 -0.63 -9.52
C PHE A 94 -8.51 0.57 -10.15
N PHE A 95 -7.23 0.43 -10.49
CA PHE A 95 -6.51 1.46 -11.27
C PHE A 95 -7.03 1.59 -12.71
N ASP A 96 -7.50 0.53 -13.35
CA ASP A 96 -8.10 0.67 -14.70
C ASP A 96 -9.40 1.48 -14.66
N ALA A 97 -10.06 1.55 -13.50
CA ALA A 97 -11.25 2.37 -13.27
C ALA A 97 -10.93 3.84 -12.89
N THR A 98 -9.66 4.27 -12.90
CA THR A 98 -9.26 5.67 -12.62
C THR A 98 -9.00 6.50 -13.89
N ASP A 99 -9.45 6.05 -15.06
CA ASP A 99 -9.21 6.72 -16.36
C ASP A 99 -9.60 8.21 -16.35
N GLU A 100 -10.76 8.56 -15.80
CA GLU A 100 -11.19 9.97 -15.68
C GLU A 100 -10.29 10.79 -14.75
N LEU A 101 -9.80 10.20 -13.66
CA LEU A 101 -8.87 10.84 -12.73
C LEU A 101 -7.48 11.03 -13.37
N TRP A 102 -7.07 10.09 -14.23
CA TRP A 102 -5.87 10.20 -15.03
C TRP A 102 -6.02 11.29 -16.09
N ALA A 103 -7.11 11.29 -16.85
CA ALA A 103 -7.34 12.24 -17.93
C ALA A 103 -7.37 13.70 -17.41
N SER A 104 -7.93 13.91 -16.23
CA SER A 104 -7.96 15.21 -15.54
C SER A 104 -6.71 15.49 -14.68
N GLN A 105 -5.78 14.53 -14.57
CA GLN A 105 -4.60 14.60 -13.69
C GLN A 105 -4.96 14.93 -12.23
N ALA A 106 -6.13 14.50 -11.76
CA ALA A 106 -6.67 14.91 -10.46
C ALA A 106 -5.92 14.31 -9.24
N LEU A 107 -5.05 13.32 -9.47
CA LEU A 107 -4.16 12.75 -8.46
C LEU A 107 -2.74 13.34 -8.50
N ALA A 108 -2.46 14.24 -9.44
CA ALA A 108 -1.12 14.79 -9.61
C ALA A 108 -0.65 15.53 -8.35
N GLY A 109 0.62 15.35 -8.00
CA GLY A 109 1.24 15.97 -6.83
C GLY A 109 0.92 15.30 -5.48
N LYS A 110 -0.06 14.39 -5.41
CA LYS A 110 -0.35 13.64 -4.17
C LYS A 110 0.79 12.66 -3.87
N PRO A 111 1.34 12.65 -2.63
CA PRO A 111 2.36 11.67 -2.24
C PRO A 111 1.78 10.26 -2.18
N ALA A 112 2.51 9.28 -2.70
CA ALA A 112 2.07 7.90 -2.82
C ALA A 112 3.15 6.90 -2.40
N GLY A 113 2.84 6.03 -1.43
CA GLY A 113 3.67 4.89 -1.03
C GLY A 113 3.13 3.56 -1.54
N ILE A 114 3.96 2.51 -1.55
CA ILE A 114 3.58 1.15 -1.95
C ILE A 114 4.09 0.13 -0.92
N PHE A 115 3.26 -0.83 -0.52
CA PHE A 115 3.65 -2.01 0.28
C PHE A 115 3.02 -3.27 -0.29
N TRP A 116 3.58 -4.44 0.00
CA TRP A 116 3.11 -5.68 -0.62
C TRP A 116 3.40 -6.95 0.20
N SER A 117 2.80 -8.06 -0.22
CA SER A 117 3.23 -9.39 0.22
C SER A 117 3.68 -10.24 -0.96
N THR A 118 4.62 -11.16 -0.74
CA THR A 118 5.00 -12.17 -1.75
C THR A 118 5.03 -13.56 -1.14
N GLY A 119 4.99 -14.61 -1.97
CA GLY A 119 5.09 -15.98 -1.48
C GLY A 119 6.46 -16.30 -0.90
N PHE A 120 7.52 -16.17 -1.70
CA PHE A 120 8.85 -16.66 -1.36
C PHE A 120 9.95 -15.77 -1.97
N HIS A 121 11.20 -16.02 -1.57
CA HIS A 121 12.38 -15.32 -2.07
C HIS A 121 12.46 -15.34 -3.61
N GLY A 122 12.77 -14.20 -4.22
CA GLY A 122 12.80 -14.07 -5.68
C GLY A 122 11.41 -14.08 -6.35
N GLY A 123 10.32 -14.29 -5.60
CA GLY A 123 8.94 -14.31 -6.09
C GLY A 123 8.35 -12.93 -6.42
N GLY A 124 9.19 -12.00 -6.88
CA GLY A 124 8.80 -10.64 -7.24
C GLY A 124 8.77 -9.64 -6.08
N GLN A 125 9.60 -9.82 -5.06
CA GLN A 125 9.71 -8.86 -3.94
C GLN A 125 10.00 -7.43 -4.41
N GLU A 126 10.87 -7.24 -5.39
CA GLU A 126 11.15 -5.90 -5.92
C GLU A 126 10.33 -5.60 -7.18
N LEU A 127 10.15 -6.61 -8.04
CA LEU A 127 9.46 -6.45 -9.32
C LEU A 127 7.99 -6.00 -9.16
N THR A 128 7.31 -6.47 -8.11
CA THR A 128 5.93 -6.07 -7.80
C THR A 128 5.82 -4.58 -7.52
N ALA A 129 6.77 -4.02 -6.77
CA ALA A 129 6.82 -2.60 -6.50
C ALA A 129 7.22 -1.82 -7.77
N LEU A 130 8.26 -2.26 -8.48
CA LEU A 130 8.77 -1.60 -9.68
C LEU A 130 7.70 -1.48 -10.78
N THR A 131 6.93 -2.54 -10.99
CA THR A 131 5.84 -2.53 -11.99
C THR A 131 4.66 -1.66 -11.54
N ALA A 132 4.40 -1.56 -10.23
CA ALA A 132 3.34 -0.71 -9.70
C ALA A 132 3.67 0.79 -9.71
N ILE A 133 4.95 1.17 -9.60
CA ILE A 133 5.39 2.59 -9.69
C ILE A 133 4.92 3.25 -10.98
N THR A 134 4.81 2.49 -12.07
CA THR A 134 4.33 3.01 -13.36
C THR A 134 2.93 3.62 -13.25
N GLN A 135 2.04 3.05 -12.42
CA GLN A 135 0.70 3.61 -12.18
C GLN A 135 0.78 4.97 -11.50
N LEU A 136 1.70 5.12 -10.54
CA LEU A 136 1.92 6.39 -9.85
C LEU A 136 2.43 7.47 -10.80
N ALA A 137 3.40 7.11 -11.63
CA ALA A 137 4.00 8.01 -12.61
C ALA A 137 2.98 8.52 -13.64
N HIS A 138 2.13 7.65 -14.17
CA HIS A 138 1.09 8.03 -15.14
C HIS A 138 0.04 8.97 -14.54
N HIS A 139 -0.28 8.82 -13.25
CA HIS A 139 -1.18 9.72 -12.52
C HIS A 139 -0.53 11.02 -12.03
N GLY A 140 0.77 11.22 -12.26
CA GLY A 140 1.50 12.39 -11.75
C GLY A 140 1.69 12.39 -10.24
N MET A 141 1.49 11.26 -9.55
CA MET A 141 1.68 11.14 -8.11
C MET A 141 3.17 11.17 -7.74
N ILE A 142 3.47 11.72 -6.56
CA ILE A 142 4.84 11.77 -6.04
C ILE A 142 5.13 10.47 -5.32
N TYR A 143 5.91 9.58 -5.94
CA TYR A 143 6.29 8.33 -5.29
C TYR A 143 7.20 8.59 -4.09
N VAL A 144 6.77 8.12 -2.92
CA VAL A 144 7.51 8.14 -1.66
C VAL A 144 8.02 6.72 -1.37
N PRO A 145 9.26 6.39 -1.75
CA PRO A 145 9.86 5.10 -1.40
C PRO A 145 10.20 5.04 0.09
N LEU A 146 10.36 3.83 0.61
CA LEU A 146 10.94 3.64 1.94
C LEU A 146 12.43 4.07 1.96
N GLY A 147 13.15 3.81 0.86
CA GLY A 147 14.60 3.96 0.81
C GLY A 147 15.27 3.14 1.90
N TYR A 148 16.42 3.62 2.39
CA TYR A 148 17.09 3.06 3.57
C TYR A 148 16.74 3.83 4.86
N THR A 149 15.65 4.60 4.86
CA THR A 149 15.34 5.55 5.93
C THR A 149 14.83 4.88 7.22
N PHE A 150 14.39 3.62 7.14
CA PHE A 150 14.10 2.74 8.30
C PHE A 150 15.36 2.33 9.10
N GLY A 151 16.57 2.70 8.64
CA GLY A 151 17.79 2.53 9.41
C GLY A 151 18.31 1.10 9.45
N SER A 152 18.83 0.66 10.61
CA SER A 152 19.51 -0.63 10.76
C SER A 152 18.65 -1.83 10.33
N GLY A 153 17.32 -1.76 10.49
CA GLY A 153 16.40 -2.81 10.04
C GLY A 153 16.41 -3.06 8.52
N MET A 154 16.93 -2.13 7.72
CA MET A 154 17.15 -2.35 6.29
C MET A 154 18.34 -3.24 6.00
N PHE A 155 19.36 -3.22 6.87
CA PHE A 155 20.61 -3.97 6.74
C PHE A 155 20.62 -5.28 7.53
N GLU A 156 19.52 -5.62 8.22
CA GLU A 156 19.38 -6.90 8.92
C GLU A 156 19.36 -8.06 7.93
N MET A 157 20.16 -9.10 8.23
CA MET A 157 20.43 -10.25 7.35
C MET A 157 20.31 -11.61 8.06
N ASN A 158 20.15 -11.63 9.39
CA ASN A 158 20.03 -12.87 10.16
C ASN A 158 18.62 -13.47 10.06
N GLU A 159 17.61 -12.65 9.75
CA GLU A 159 16.22 -13.08 9.59
C GLU A 159 15.72 -12.80 8.17
N VAL A 160 14.91 -13.73 7.67
CA VAL A 160 14.21 -13.56 6.40
C VAL A 160 13.09 -12.53 6.56
N LYS A 161 13.23 -11.40 5.87
CA LYS A 161 12.24 -10.30 5.84
C LYS A 161 11.89 -9.87 4.42
N GLY A 162 10.62 -9.54 4.20
CA GLY A 162 10.13 -8.89 2.99
C GLY A 162 10.46 -7.40 2.94
N GLY A 163 10.05 -6.78 1.84
CA GLY A 163 10.28 -5.36 1.61
C GLY A 163 11.67 -5.06 1.03
N SER A 164 11.85 -3.81 0.62
CA SER A 164 13.06 -3.31 -0.01
C SER A 164 13.10 -1.79 0.08
N SER A 165 14.06 -1.15 -0.58
CA SER A 165 14.06 0.32 -0.71
C SER A 165 12.81 0.85 -1.41
N TYR A 166 12.08 0.02 -2.17
CA TYR A 166 10.83 0.42 -2.83
C TYR A 166 9.62 0.50 -1.89
N GLY A 167 9.72 -0.01 -0.66
CA GLY A 167 8.57 -0.06 0.26
C GLY A 167 8.64 -1.21 1.25
N ALA A 168 7.75 -1.18 2.24
CA ALA A 168 7.61 -2.26 3.18
C ALA A 168 7.01 -3.49 2.50
N GLY A 169 7.38 -4.67 2.99
CA GLY A 169 6.81 -5.90 2.47
C GLY A 169 6.93 -7.05 3.42
N THR A 170 6.21 -8.12 3.11
CA THR A 170 6.20 -9.33 3.92
C THR A 170 6.24 -10.59 3.05
N TYR A 171 6.74 -11.69 3.59
CA TYR A 171 6.60 -13.02 2.99
C TYR A 171 5.41 -13.77 3.60
N ALA A 172 4.57 -14.34 2.74
CA ALA A 172 3.45 -15.21 3.12
C ALA A 172 3.84 -16.70 3.14
N GLY A 173 4.96 -17.09 2.53
CA GLY A 173 5.35 -18.50 2.38
C GLY A 173 4.32 -19.29 1.58
N ASP A 174 3.88 -20.41 2.14
CA ASP A 174 2.76 -21.23 1.69
C ASP A 174 1.39 -20.70 2.14
N GLY A 175 1.35 -19.53 2.77
CA GLY A 175 0.18 -18.92 3.39
C GLY A 175 0.16 -19.06 4.92
N SER A 176 1.05 -19.84 5.52
CA SER A 176 1.11 -20.02 6.98
C SER A 176 2.00 -18.97 7.68
N ARG A 177 3.02 -18.44 7.00
CA ARG A 177 3.97 -17.48 7.60
C ARG A 177 3.31 -16.12 7.80
N GLN A 178 3.24 -15.67 9.04
CA GLN A 178 2.75 -14.33 9.36
C GLN A 178 3.84 -13.25 9.19
N PRO A 179 3.45 -11.97 8.97
CA PRO A 179 4.40 -10.87 9.00
C PRO A 179 5.21 -10.87 10.30
N THR A 180 6.53 -10.75 10.19
CA THR A 180 7.41 -10.71 11.37
C THR A 180 7.39 -9.34 12.02
N GLU A 181 7.82 -9.26 13.28
CA GLU A 181 7.94 -7.98 13.99
C GLU A 181 8.78 -6.95 13.21
N LEU A 182 9.88 -7.38 12.58
CA LEU A 182 10.71 -6.50 11.77
C LEU A 182 9.98 -5.97 10.52
N GLU A 183 9.17 -6.80 9.86
CA GLU A 183 8.33 -6.38 8.71
C GLU A 183 7.22 -5.41 9.17
N LEU A 184 6.64 -5.64 10.34
CA LEU A 184 5.63 -4.75 10.94
C LEU A 184 6.24 -3.40 11.33
N GLN A 185 7.43 -3.38 11.94
CA GLN A 185 8.14 -2.14 12.24
C GLN A 185 8.48 -1.35 10.97
N GLN A 186 8.85 -2.05 9.90
CA GLN A 186 9.06 -1.43 8.58
C GLN A 186 7.78 -0.81 8.02
N ALA A 187 6.64 -1.52 8.14
CA ALA A 187 5.32 -1.04 7.73
C ALA A 187 4.88 0.20 8.52
N PHE A 188 5.02 0.16 9.85
CA PHE A 188 4.77 1.29 10.73
C PHE A 188 5.60 2.51 10.30
N TYR A 189 6.90 2.29 10.09
CA TYR A 189 7.80 3.36 9.66
C TYR A 189 7.36 3.95 8.31
N GLN A 190 7.01 3.12 7.32
CA GLN A 190 6.57 3.59 6.01
C GLN A 190 5.31 4.47 6.11
N GLY A 191 4.34 4.04 6.93
CA GLY A 191 3.12 4.80 7.19
C GLY A 191 3.44 6.19 7.77
N LYS A 192 4.29 6.22 8.80
CA LYS A 192 4.74 7.46 9.44
C LYS A 192 5.48 8.37 8.46
N TYR A 193 6.45 7.82 7.73
CA TYR A 193 7.31 8.58 6.83
C TYR A 193 6.52 9.21 5.68
N THR A 194 5.62 8.44 5.06
CA THR A 194 4.75 8.94 3.99
C THR A 194 3.82 10.03 4.53
N ALA A 195 3.20 9.82 5.70
CA ALA A 195 2.32 10.80 6.33
C ALA A 195 3.04 12.12 6.68
N GLU A 196 4.29 12.07 7.15
CA GLU A 196 5.09 13.28 7.41
C GLU A 196 5.37 14.06 6.11
N ILE A 197 5.65 13.37 5.01
CA ILE A 197 5.84 13.99 3.69
C ILE A 197 4.53 14.60 3.19
N THR A 198 3.43 13.85 3.27
CA THR A 198 2.09 14.34 2.91
C THR A 198 1.75 15.61 3.66
N LYS A 199 1.95 15.66 4.98
CA LYS A 199 1.67 16.85 5.79
C LYS A 199 2.53 18.04 5.38
N LYS A 200 3.81 17.83 5.03
CA LYS A 200 4.69 18.91 4.57
C LYS A 200 4.22 19.50 3.24
N LEU A 201 3.75 18.66 2.32
CA LEU A 201 3.31 19.07 0.98
C LEU A 201 1.88 19.63 0.96
N SER A 202 0.99 19.12 1.82
CA SER A 202 -0.40 19.63 1.93
C SER A 202 -0.45 21.10 2.35
N ASN A 203 0.57 21.58 3.07
CA ASN A 203 0.70 22.98 3.46
C ASN A 203 1.27 23.88 2.34
N ARG A 204 1.64 23.31 1.18
CA ARG A 204 2.22 24.00 0.02
C ARG A 204 1.76 23.33 -1.28
N PRO A 205 0.48 23.49 -1.67
CA PRO A 205 0.00 22.91 -2.92
C PRO A 205 0.84 23.41 -4.10
N LEU A 206 1.10 22.51 -5.06
CA LEU A 206 1.77 22.86 -6.30
C LEU A 206 0.90 23.88 -7.06
N PRO A 207 1.52 24.86 -7.76
CA PRO A 207 0.77 25.74 -8.67
C PRO A 207 0.05 24.88 -9.71
N ALA A 208 -1.22 25.21 -9.97
CA ALA A 208 -2.00 24.62 -11.05
C ALA A 208 -1.39 24.94 -12.42
#